data_AF-A0A2E7MFD4-F1
#
_entry.id   AF-A0A2E7MFD4-F1
#
_cell.length_a   1.000
_cell.length_b   1.000
_cell.length_c   1.000
_cell.angle_alpha   90.00
_cell.angle_beta   90.00
_cell.angle_gamma   90.00
#
_symmetry.space_group_name_H-M   'P 1'
#
loop_
_entity.id
_entity.type
_entity.pdbx_description
1 polymer ?
#
loop_
_entity_poly.entity_id
_entity_poly.type
_entity_poly.pdbx_seq_one_letter_code
_entity_poly.pdbx_strand_id
1 'polypeptide(L)'
;MSLSSELCLSNLQRVVDRFDLQEQGGEGDGPYLSLMSPMSPEPVGSMRIFSGEKVERAVYIGISVPAIGLDSHMLFAFAPSTSALPHFTVDSVQAGPTYAFHLDLIPRVDLGTHLAWMDHVLLPLTPIWDEVQEWEGLTRAQIAPRQRAIMSPWMLVNRATPEAFERMTNPSGPTSSTGSTSWRPAFPPPLTLT
;
A
#
# COMPACT_ATOMS: atom_id res chain seq x y z
N MET A 1 16.60 -2.82 6.23
CA MET A 1 15.52 -2.10 5.54
C MET A 1 14.99 -1.06 6.51
N SER A 2 14.64 0.14 6.05
CA SER A 2 13.92 1.13 6.86
C SER A 2 12.49 0.65 7.11
N LEU A 3 11.82 1.17 8.14
CA LEU A 3 10.39 0.88 8.37
C LEU A 3 9.54 1.27 7.14
N SER A 4 9.87 2.40 6.52
CA SER A 4 9.16 2.88 5.33
C SER A 4 9.26 1.89 4.16
N SER A 5 10.47 1.39 3.90
CA SER A 5 10.70 0.36 2.88
C SER A 5 9.99 -0.95 3.21
N GLU A 6 9.99 -1.36 4.48
CA GLU A 6 9.39 -2.61 4.94
C GLU A 6 7.87 -2.63 4.75
N LEU A 7 7.17 -1.52 5.04
CA LEU A 7 5.72 -1.44 4.85
C LEU A 7 5.34 -1.71 3.39
N CYS A 8 6.04 -1.09 2.44
CA CYS A 8 5.75 -1.27 1.02
C CYS A 8 6.21 -2.62 0.50
N LEU A 9 7.46 -3.03 0.78
CA LEU A 9 8.03 -4.26 0.22
C LEU A 9 7.35 -5.51 0.78
N SER A 10 6.94 -5.53 2.05
CA SER A 10 6.17 -6.65 2.60
C SER A 10 4.80 -6.79 1.94
N ASN A 11 4.11 -5.67 1.65
CA ASN A 11 2.84 -5.69 0.93
C ASN A 11 3.02 -6.06 -0.55
N LEU A 12 4.09 -5.58 -1.20
CA LEU A 12 4.44 -6.02 -2.55
C LEU A 12 4.64 -7.53 -2.58
N GLN A 13 5.44 -8.08 -1.66
CA GLN A 13 5.70 -9.51 -1.60
C GLN A 13 4.41 -10.31 -1.41
N ARG A 14 3.50 -9.86 -0.52
CA ARG A 14 2.18 -10.48 -0.35
C ARG A 14 1.37 -10.48 -1.64
N VAL A 15 1.37 -9.38 -2.40
CA VAL A 15 0.65 -9.28 -3.68
C VAL A 15 1.29 -10.21 -4.72
N VAL A 16 2.63 -10.21 -4.81
CA VAL A 16 3.41 -11.08 -5.71
C VAL A 16 3.11 -12.55 -5.41
N ASP A 17 3.26 -12.99 -4.16
CA ASP A 17 3.04 -14.38 -3.76
C ASP A 17 1.58 -14.81 -3.93
N ARG A 18 0.63 -13.93 -3.60
CA ARG A 18 -0.81 -14.23 -3.64
C ARG A 18 -1.32 -14.45 -5.06
N PHE A 19 -0.75 -13.74 -6.02
CA PHE A 19 -1.20 -13.68 -7.42
C PHE A 19 -0.17 -14.22 -8.42
N ASP A 20 0.93 -14.81 -7.94
CA ASP A 20 2.00 -15.39 -8.75
C ASP A 20 2.56 -14.40 -9.80
N LEU A 21 2.85 -13.17 -9.36
CA LEU A 21 3.30 -12.12 -10.26
C LEU A 21 4.76 -12.32 -10.66
N GLN A 22 5.05 -12.10 -11.94
CA GLN A 22 6.39 -12.20 -12.48
C GLN A 22 7.02 -10.81 -12.59
N GLU A 23 8.25 -10.66 -12.10
CA GLU A 23 9.01 -9.41 -12.21
C GLU A 23 9.48 -9.21 -13.66
N GLN A 24 9.29 -7.99 -14.15
CA GLN A 24 9.83 -7.52 -15.42
C GLN A 24 11.16 -6.82 -15.12
N GLY A 25 12.27 -7.52 -15.39
CA GLY A 25 13.61 -6.96 -15.24
C GLY A 25 13.87 -5.79 -16.19
N GLY A 26 14.80 -4.92 -15.80
CA GLY A 26 15.39 -3.92 -16.68
C GLY A 26 16.58 -4.49 -17.45
N GLU A 27 17.44 -3.61 -17.97
CA GLU A 27 18.71 -4.03 -18.57
C GLU A 27 19.60 -4.73 -17.53
N GLY A 28 20.19 -5.88 -17.89
CA GLY A 28 21.23 -6.55 -17.08
C GLY A 28 20.73 -7.28 -15.83
N ASP A 29 19.54 -7.89 -15.87
CA ASP A 29 18.90 -8.60 -14.74
C ASP A 29 18.63 -7.72 -13.50
N GLY A 30 18.66 -6.40 -13.66
CA GLY A 30 18.38 -5.41 -12.62
C GLY A 30 16.91 -5.02 -12.51
N PRO A 31 16.58 -4.04 -11.63
CA PRO A 31 15.23 -3.47 -11.57
C PRO A 31 14.86 -2.85 -12.91
N TYR A 32 13.55 -2.70 -13.17
CA TYR A 32 13.06 -2.10 -14.41
C TYR A 32 13.70 -0.73 -14.72
N LEU A 33 13.91 0.10 -13.69
CA LEU A 33 14.63 1.36 -13.82
C LEU A 33 15.40 1.69 -12.53
N SER A 34 16.69 2.00 -12.66
CA SER A 34 17.47 2.62 -11.57
C SER A 34 17.21 4.12 -11.54
N LEU A 35 16.94 4.67 -10.35
CA LEU A 35 16.65 6.08 -10.16
C LEU A 35 17.93 6.81 -9.74
N MET A 36 18.27 7.87 -10.47
CA MET A 36 19.51 8.63 -10.27
C MET A 36 19.22 10.02 -9.71
N SER A 37 20.16 10.56 -8.95
CA SER A 37 20.15 11.96 -8.50
C SER A 37 21.31 12.71 -9.11
N PRO A 38 21.15 13.97 -9.57
CA PRO A 38 22.28 14.81 -9.97
C PRO A 38 23.31 15.05 -8.84
N MET A 39 22.93 14.77 -7.59
CA MET A 39 23.75 14.97 -6.40
C MET A 39 24.64 13.75 -6.06
N SER A 40 24.47 12.61 -6.75
CA SER A 40 25.18 11.36 -6.43
C SER A 40 25.44 10.56 -7.71
N PRO A 41 26.64 9.98 -7.89
CA PRO A 41 26.89 9.03 -8.98
C PRO A 41 26.19 7.68 -8.74
N GLU A 42 25.86 7.34 -7.50
CA GLU A 42 25.15 6.10 -7.14
C GLU A 42 23.63 6.27 -7.29
N PRO A 43 22.89 5.20 -7.66
CA PRO A 43 21.44 5.19 -7.65
C PRO A 43 20.87 5.55 -6.27
N VAL A 44 19.84 6.39 -6.27
CA VAL A 44 19.08 6.76 -5.07
C VAL A 44 17.85 5.88 -4.88
N GLY A 45 17.58 4.97 -5.80
CA GLY A 45 16.36 4.20 -5.79
C GLY A 45 16.17 3.31 -7.00
N SER A 46 15.01 2.68 -7.08
CA SER A 46 14.62 1.86 -8.22
C SER A 46 13.11 1.84 -8.41
N MET A 47 12.71 1.56 -9.65
CA MET A 47 11.37 1.14 -10.03
C MET A 47 11.39 -0.34 -10.40
N ARG A 48 10.45 -1.10 -9.85
CA ARG A 48 10.23 -2.52 -10.16
C ARG A 48 8.83 -2.69 -10.70
N ILE A 49 8.65 -3.56 -11.69
CA ILE A 49 7.36 -3.83 -12.32
C ILE A 49 7.11 -5.33 -12.27
N PHE A 50 5.90 -5.71 -11.89
CA PHE A 50 5.45 -7.09 -11.88
C PHE A 50 4.14 -7.20 -12.66
N SER A 51 3.88 -8.35 -13.28
CA SER A 51 2.61 -8.61 -13.96
C SER A 51 2.13 -10.03 -13.75
N GLY A 52 0.81 -10.21 -13.82
CA GLY A 52 0.13 -11.49 -13.80
C GLY A 52 -1.29 -11.36 -14.36
N GLU A 53 -2.06 -12.43 -14.29
CA GLU A 53 -3.42 -12.48 -14.86
C GLU A 53 -4.42 -11.64 -14.04
N LYS A 54 -4.37 -11.76 -12.70
CA LYS A 54 -5.33 -11.12 -11.78
C LYS A 54 -4.92 -9.71 -11.34
N VAL A 55 -3.65 -9.38 -11.50
CA VAL A 55 -3.08 -8.04 -11.29
C VAL A 55 -2.32 -7.71 -12.57
N GLU A 56 -2.89 -6.84 -13.38
CA GLU A 56 -2.35 -6.49 -14.70
C GLU A 56 -0.92 -5.92 -14.57
N ARG A 57 -0.71 -5.10 -13.54
CA ARG A 57 0.60 -4.56 -13.21
C ARG A 57 0.70 -4.20 -11.73
N ALA A 58 1.78 -4.57 -11.06
CA ALA A 58 2.19 -3.97 -9.79
C ALA A 58 3.47 -3.19 -10.01
N VAL A 59 3.48 -1.92 -9.63
CA VAL A 59 4.62 -1.01 -9.76
C VAL A 59 5.08 -0.64 -8.37
N TYR A 60 6.35 -0.87 -8.09
CA TYR A 60 7.01 -0.39 -6.89
C TYR A 60 8.04 0.67 -7.26
N ILE A 61 8.09 1.76 -6.50
CA ILE A 61 9.09 2.81 -6.62
C ILE A 61 9.64 3.07 -5.21
N GLY A 62 10.94 2.92 -5.03
CA GLY A 62 11.63 3.27 -3.78
C GLY A 62 12.71 4.31 -4.05
N ILE A 63 12.76 5.35 -3.23
CA ILE A 63 13.75 6.43 -3.29
C ILE A 63 14.25 6.72 -1.87
N SER A 64 15.56 6.66 -1.67
CA SER A 64 16.23 7.01 -0.42
C SER A 64 17.29 8.08 -0.69
N VAL A 65 17.14 9.25 -0.07
CA VAL A 65 18.06 10.38 -0.21
C VAL A 65 18.44 10.87 1.20
N PRO A 66 19.47 10.28 1.83
CA PRO A 66 19.87 10.62 3.19
C PRO A 66 20.20 12.11 3.40
N ALA A 67 20.75 12.77 2.38
CA ALA A 67 21.13 14.18 2.44
C ALA A 67 19.97 15.14 2.74
N ILE A 68 18.74 14.77 2.40
CA ILE A 68 17.51 15.53 2.70
C ILE A 68 16.61 14.80 3.71
N GLY A 69 17.09 13.71 4.30
CA GLY A 69 16.35 12.89 5.26
C GLY A 69 15.08 12.26 4.69
N LEU A 70 15.07 11.91 3.40
CA LEU A 70 13.92 11.34 2.70
C LEU A 70 14.11 9.85 2.45
N ASP A 71 13.09 9.06 2.79
CA ASP A 71 12.99 7.64 2.43
C ASP A 71 11.54 7.31 2.06
N SER A 72 11.25 7.25 0.77
CA SER A 72 9.90 7.17 0.19
C SER A 72 9.75 5.90 -0.64
N HIS A 73 8.68 5.18 -0.38
CA HIS A 73 8.37 3.91 -1.01
C HIS A 73 6.90 3.91 -1.40
N MET A 74 6.62 3.56 -2.65
CA MET A 74 5.28 3.48 -3.19
C MET A 74 5.09 2.14 -3.90
N LEU A 75 3.93 1.55 -3.71
CA LEU A 75 3.43 0.37 -4.38
C LEU A 75 2.06 0.71 -4.95
N PHE A 76 1.84 0.42 -6.23
CA PHE A 76 0.53 0.50 -6.86
C PHE A 76 0.27 -0.76 -7.68
N ALA A 77 -0.79 -1.49 -7.36
CA ALA A 77 -1.23 -2.68 -8.06
C ALA A 77 -2.56 -2.42 -8.80
N PHE A 78 -2.50 -2.55 -10.12
CA PHE A 78 -3.60 -2.32 -11.04
C PHE A 78 -4.36 -3.62 -11.28
N ALA A 79 -5.68 -3.55 -11.08
CA ALA A 79 -6.60 -4.61 -11.46
C ALA A 79 -6.87 -4.51 -12.98
N PRO A 80 -7.08 -5.64 -13.68
CA PRO A 80 -7.35 -5.65 -15.11
C PRO A 80 -8.47 -4.70 -15.52
N SER A 81 -8.36 -4.05 -16.67
CA SER A 81 -9.39 -3.13 -17.21
C SER A 81 -10.81 -3.72 -17.22
N THR A 82 -10.94 -5.03 -17.44
CA THR A 82 -12.19 -5.80 -17.46
C THR A 82 -12.74 -6.17 -16.07
N SER A 83 -11.99 -5.89 -15.00
CA SER A 83 -12.35 -6.23 -13.62
C SER A 83 -12.93 -5.02 -12.89
N ALA A 84 -13.95 -5.29 -12.07
CA ALA A 84 -14.49 -4.33 -11.10
C ALA A 84 -13.71 -4.34 -9.76
N LEU A 85 -12.65 -5.15 -9.63
CA LEU A 85 -11.83 -5.15 -8.42
C LEU A 85 -11.12 -3.80 -8.23
N PRO A 86 -10.94 -3.36 -6.97
CA PRO A 86 -10.25 -2.11 -6.69
C PRO A 86 -8.77 -2.21 -7.07
N HIS A 87 -8.14 -1.05 -7.30
CA HIS A 87 -6.69 -0.96 -7.29
C HIS A 87 -6.18 -1.01 -5.85
N PHE A 88 -4.98 -1.54 -5.63
CA PHE A 88 -4.36 -1.56 -4.32
C PHE A 88 -3.15 -0.64 -4.30
N THR A 89 -2.99 0.15 -3.25
CA THR A 89 -1.85 1.07 -3.14
C THR A 89 -1.35 1.17 -1.71
N VAL A 90 -0.03 1.27 -1.60
CA VAL A 90 0.69 1.61 -0.37
C VAL A 90 1.68 2.69 -0.70
N ASP A 91 1.60 3.83 -0.02
CA ASP A 91 2.61 4.87 -0.05
C ASP A 91 3.13 5.04 1.37
N SER A 92 4.44 5.08 1.53
CA SER A 92 5.12 5.15 2.81
C SER A 92 6.30 6.08 2.70
N VAL A 93 6.39 7.04 3.62
CA VAL A 93 7.45 8.04 3.62
C VAL A 93 7.97 8.23 5.04
N GLN A 94 9.29 8.17 5.18
CA GLN A 94 10.01 8.78 6.28
C GLN A 94 10.59 10.12 5.82
N ALA A 95 10.28 11.18 6.56
CA ALA A 95 10.84 12.51 6.36
C ALA A 95 11.40 13.00 7.70
N GLY A 96 12.72 12.93 7.85
CA GLY A 96 13.40 13.18 9.12
C GLY A 96 12.89 12.23 10.22
N PRO A 97 12.38 12.76 11.37
CA PRO A 97 11.86 11.92 12.46
C PRO A 97 10.40 11.49 12.27
N THR A 98 9.73 11.96 11.22
CA THR A 98 8.29 11.75 11.02
C THR A 98 8.02 10.71 9.95
N TYR A 99 6.94 9.96 10.14
CA TYR A 99 6.43 9.03 9.15
C TYR A 99 5.07 9.49 8.63
N ALA A 100 4.81 9.20 7.36
CA ALA A 100 3.50 9.31 6.75
C ALA A 100 3.24 8.09 5.88
N PHE A 101 1.99 7.63 5.84
CA PHE A 101 1.59 6.59 4.93
C PHE A 101 0.19 6.79 4.40
N HIS A 102 -0.07 6.08 3.32
CA HIS A 102 -1.36 5.92 2.70
C HIS A 102 -1.52 4.46 2.28
N LEU A 103 -2.65 3.85 2.65
CA LEU A 103 -3.02 2.48 2.29
C LEU A 103 -4.48 2.50 1.82
N ASP A 104 -4.74 2.02 0.61
CA ASP A 104 -6.08 2.07 0.05
C ASP A 104 -6.40 0.93 -0.93
N LEU A 105 -7.70 0.64 -1.01
CA LEU A 105 -8.35 -0.11 -2.08
C LEU A 105 -9.18 0.86 -2.91
N ILE A 106 -8.54 1.49 -3.89
CA ILE A 106 -9.14 2.55 -4.73
C ILE A 106 -10.29 1.97 -5.55
N PRO A 107 -11.52 2.49 -5.41
CA PRO A 107 -12.68 1.99 -6.13
C PRO A 107 -12.54 2.16 -7.64
N ARG A 108 -13.01 1.15 -8.38
CA ARG A 108 -13.10 1.19 -9.85
C ARG A 108 -14.50 1.45 -10.39
N VAL A 109 -15.44 1.63 -9.49
CA VAL A 109 -16.84 1.92 -9.76
C VAL A 109 -17.27 3.14 -8.94
N ASP A 110 -18.29 3.83 -9.40
CA ASP A 110 -18.91 4.90 -8.63
C ASP A 110 -19.69 4.31 -7.45
N LEU A 111 -19.29 4.66 -6.22
CA LEU A 111 -19.84 4.06 -5.00
C LEU A 111 -21.32 4.41 -4.78
N GLY A 112 -21.76 5.61 -5.22
CA GLY A 112 -23.14 6.05 -5.05
C GLY A 112 -24.14 5.27 -5.92
N THR A 113 -23.66 4.67 -7.00
CA THR A 113 -24.47 3.89 -7.95
C THR A 113 -24.25 2.38 -7.82
N HIS A 114 -23.25 1.93 -7.05
CA HIS A 114 -22.86 0.51 -6.91
C HIS A 114 -22.84 0.04 -5.44
N LEU A 115 -23.93 0.27 -4.71
CA LEU A 115 -24.01 -0.06 -3.28
C LEU A 115 -23.73 -1.54 -2.98
N ALA A 116 -24.28 -2.47 -3.76
CA ALA A 116 -24.03 -3.90 -3.56
C ALA A 116 -22.55 -4.28 -3.73
N TRP A 117 -21.84 -3.60 -4.64
CA TRP A 117 -20.39 -3.79 -4.80
C TRP A 117 -19.65 -3.20 -3.59
N MET A 118 -20.03 -2.00 -3.14
CA MET A 118 -19.43 -1.35 -1.98
C MET A 118 -19.58 -2.20 -0.71
N ASP A 119 -20.77 -2.75 -0.48
CA ASP A 119 -21.07 -3.62 0.65
C ASP A 119 -20.29 -4.93 0.59
N HIS A 120 -20.02 -5.45 -0.61
CA HIS A 120 -19.27 -6.69 -0.78
C HIS A 120 -17.76 -6.48 -0.64
N VAL A 121 -17.22 -5.39 -1.18
CA VAL A 121 -15.79 -5.18 -1.34
C VAL A 121 -15.19 -4.33 -0.22
N LEU A 122 -15.85 -3.24 0.18
CA LEU A 122 -15.29 -2.24 1.09
C LEU A 122 -15.85 -2.32 2.50
N LEU A 123 -17.15 -2.60 2.66
CA LEU A 123 -17.77 -2.69 3.99
C LEU A 123 -17.11 -3.74 4.92
N PRO A 124 -16.57 -4.88 4.45
CA PRO A 124 -15.84 -5.80 5.31
C PRO A 124 -14.56 -5.21 5.92
N LEU A 125 -14.07 -4.08 5.42
CA LEU A 125 -12.90 -3.36 5.95
C LEU A 125 -13.26 -2.46 7.13
N THR A 126 -14.54 -2.17 7.38
CA THR A 126 -14.97 -1.26 8.45
C THR A 126 -14.40 -1.62 9.83
N PRO A 127 -14.43 -2.90 10.30
CA PRO A 127 -13.94 -3.21 11.63
C PRO A 127 -12.47 -2.85 11.85
N ILE A 128 -11.61 -3.17 10.87
CA ILE A 128 -10.17 -2.83 10.96
C ILE A 128 -9.94 -1.34 10.75
N TRP A 129 -10.74 -0.70 9.90
CA TRP A 129 -10.64 0.75 9.69
C TRP A 129 -10.98 1.52 10.97
N ASP A 130 -12.07 1.16 11.65
CA ASP A 130 -12.50 1.73 12.94
C ASP A 130 -11.42 1.52 14.01
N GLU A 131 -10.88 0.30 14.12
CA GLU A 131 -9.79 -0.02 15.06
C GLU A 131 -8.59 0.91 14.87
N VAL A 132 -8.13 1.08 13.62
CA VAL A 132 -6.96 1.92 13.31
C VAL A 132 -7.21 3.40 13.59
N GLN A 133 -8.46 3.89 13.52
CA GLN A 133 -8.75 5.28 13.87
C GLN A 133 -8.45 5.60 15.34
N GLU A 134 -8.50 4.60 16.21
CA GLU A 134 -8.28 4.73 17.65
C GLU A 134 -6.81 4.52 18.06
N TRP A 135 -5.91 4.23 17.12
CA TRP A 135 -4.51 4.00 17.44
C TRP A 135 -3.80 5.28 17.89
N GLU A 136 -3.24 5.23 19.09
CA GLU A 136 -2.33 6.28 19.58
C GLU A 136 -1.12 6.43 18.65
N GLY A 137 -0.72 7.68 18.41
CA GLY A 137 0.41 8.02 17.54
C GLY A 137 0.06 8.14 16.05
N LEU A 138 -1.19 7.86 15.66
CA LEU A 138 -1.69 8.18 14.32
C LEU A 138 -2.41 9.53 14.31
N THR A 139 -2.20 10.30 13.24
CA THR A 139 -2.93 11.56 13.00
C THR A 139 -3.32 11.64 11.53
N ARG A 140 -4.61 11.79 11.25
CA ARG A 140 -5.12 11.83 9.87
C ARG A 140 -4.46 12.96 9.07
N ALA A 141 -3.92 12.64 7.90
CA ALA A 141 -3.32 13.66 7.05
C ALA A 141 -4.40 14.47 6.31
N GLN A 142 -4.08 15.73 5.99
CA GLN A 142 -4.93 16.57 5.16
C GLN A 142 -4.78 16.15 3.70
N ILE A 143 -5.91 15.88 3.05
CA ILE A 143 -6.00 15.50 1.65
C ILE A 143 -6.98 16.43 0.93
N ALA A 144 -6.66 16.78 -0.31
CA ALA A 144 -7.48 17.70 -1.10
C ALA A 144 -8.84 17.06 -1.48
N PRO A 145 -9.90 17.87 -1.74
CA PRO A 145 -11.19 17.33 -2.16
C PRO A 145 -11.12 16.42 -3.39
N ARG A 146 -10.28 16.75 -4.37
CA ARG A 146 -10.07 15.91 -5.56
C ARG A 146 -9.47 14.54 -5.21
N GLN A 147 -8.54 14.49 -4.26
CA GLN A 147 -7.97 13.21 -3.81
C GLN A 147 -9.04 12.38 -3.09
N ARG A 148 -9.86 13.00 -2.22
CA ARG A 148 -10.98 12.33 -1.54
C ARG A 148 -12.01 11.72 -2.50
N ALA A 149 -12.21 12.34 -3.66
CA ALA A 149 -13.16 11.85 -4.65
C ALA A 149 -12.65 10.62 -5.43
N ILE A 150 -11.33 10.36 -5.41
CA ILE A 150 -10.71 9.25 -6.13
C ILE A 150 -10.44 8.09 -5.17
N MET A 151 -9.96 8.39 -3.96
CA MET A 151 -9.63 7.38 -2.94
C MET A 151 -10.87 6.80 -2.29
N SER A 152 -10.76 5.60 -1.71
CA SER A 152 -11.87 5.00 -1.00
C SER A 152 -12.19 5.75 0.31
N PRO A 153 -13.46 5.71 0.78
CA PRO A 153 -13.80 6.18 2.11
C PRO A 153 -13.08 5.43 3.26
N TRP A 154 -12.61 4.21 3.00
CA TRP A 154 -11.87 3.34 3.93
C TRP A 154 -10.35 3.49 3.83
N MET A 155 -9.86 4.46 3.04
CA MET A 155 -8.44 4.76 2.96
C MET A 155 -7.88 5.08 4.35
N LEU A 156 -6.74 4.47 4.68
CA LEU A 156 -5.90 4.91 5.78
C LEU A 156 -4.90 5.93 5.24
N VAL A 157 -4.88 7.12 5.81
CA VAL A 157 -3.99 8.21 5.39
C VAL A 157 -3.59 9.03 6.60
N ASN A 158 -2.40 8.76 7.12
CA ASN A 158 -2.01 9.20 8.43
C ASN A 158 -0.54 9.64 8.44
N ARG A 159 -0.25 10.62 9.27
CA ARG A 159 1.07 10.78 9.88
C ARG A 159 1.16 9.83 11.07
N ALA A 160 2.35 9.35 11.36
CA ALA A 160 2.59 8.39 12.42
C ALA A 160 3.84 8.76 13.23
N THR A 161 3.80 8.49 14.54
CA THR A 161 5.02 8.35 15.34
C THR A 161 5.76 7.08 14.92
N PRO A 162 7.06 6.95 15.23
CA PRO A 162 7.82 5.74 14.92
C PRO A 162 7.17 4.46 15.47
N GLU A 163 6.64 4.50 16.70
CA GLU A 163 6.04 3.35 17.39
C GLU A 163 4.72 2.93 16.73
N ALA A 164 3.87 3.90 16.36
CA ALA A 164 2.62 3.61 15.66
C ALA A 164 2.88 3.08 14.24
N PHE A 165 3.93 3.60 13.58
CA PHE A 165 4.33 3.15 12.26
C PHE A 165 4.89 1.71 12.28
N GLU A 166 5.68 1.35 13.28
CA GLU A 166 6.20 -0.02 13.45
C GLU A 166 5.08 -1.05 13.63
N ARG A 167 3.97 -0.69 14.30
CA ARG A 167 2.78 -1.55 14.37
C ARG A 167 2.16 -1.83 13.01
N MET A 168 2.26 -0.90 12.05
CA MET A 168 1.75 -1.09 10.69
C MET A 168 2.60 -2.07 9.87
N THR A 169 3.93 -2.08 10.08
CA THR A 169 4.84 -2.97 9.35
C THR A 169 4.81 -4.40 9.86
N ASN A 170 4.54 -4.59 11.16
CA ASN A 170 4.55 -5.90 11.79
C ASN A 170 3.27 -6.16 12.62
N PRO A 171 2.16 -6.55 11.97
CA PRO A 171 0.87 -6.73 12.64
C PRO A 171 0.79 -7.94 13.60
N SER A 172 1.92 -8.58 13.87
CA SER A 172 2.06 -9.83 14.63
C SER A 172 2.56 -9.67 16.08
N GLY A 173 2.61 -8.46 16.68
CA GLY A 173 2.96 -8.35 18.11
C GLY A 173 2.56 -7.04 18.84
N PRO A 174 2.47 -7.05 20.19
CA PRO A 174 2.33 -8.19 21.08
C PRO A 174 0.84 -8.60 21.19
N THR A 175 0.58 -9.90 21.15
CA THR A 175 -0.70 -10.46 21.57
C THR A 175 -0.98 -10.07 23.03
N SER A 176 -1.86 -9.10 23.24
CA SER A 176 -2.63 -9.08 24.47
C SER A 176 -3.39 -10.42 24.55
N SER A 177 -3.37 -11.03 25.72
CA SER A 177 -3.81 -12.40 26.00
C SER A 177 -5.33 -12.61 25.92
N THR A 178 -6.03 -11.87 25.07
CA THR A 178 -7.48 -11.98 24.88
C THR A 178 -7.82 -12.02 23.40
N GLY A 179 -8.02 -13.23 22.88
CA GLY A 179 -8.81 -13.48 21.67
C GLY A 179 -8.11 -13.18 20.35
N SER A 180 -7.62 -14.23 19.71
CA SER A 180 -6.98 -14.21 18.40
C SER A 180 -7.81 -13.54 17.31
N THR A 181 -7.20 -12.59 16.59
CA THR A 181 -7.28 -12.56 15.12
C THR A 181 -5.88 -12.21 14.61
N SER A 182 -5.17 -13.20 14.06
CA SER A 182 -3.95 -12.92 13.32
C SER A 182 -4.30 -12.01 12.15
N TRP A 183 -3.69 -10.84 12.08
CA TRP A 183 -3.82 -9.95 10.93
C TRP A 183 -3.54 -10.73 9.63
N ARG A 184 -4.56 -10.80 8.78
CA ARG A 184 -4.45 -11.24 7.38
C ARG A 184 -5.14 -10.14 6.60
N PRO A 185 -4.51 -9.50 5.60
CA PRO A 185 -5.25 -8.71 4.65
C PRO A 185 -6.28 -9.65 4.01
N ALA A 186 -7.55 -9.45 4.37
CA ALA A 186 -8.66 -10.20 3.83
C ALA A 186 -8.80 -9.77 2.38
N PHE A 187 -8.11 -10.45 1.47
CA PHE A 187 -8.52 -10.42 0.08
C PHE A 187 -9.93 -10.99 0.02
N PRO A 188 -10.90 -10.27 -0.55
CA PRO A 188 -12.24 -10.82 -0.74
C PRO A 188 -12.13 -12.13 -1.54
N PRO A 189 -13.02 -13.11 -1.29
CA PRO A 189 -13.08 -14.33 -2.09
C PRO A 189 -13.21 -13.99 -3.59
N PRO A 190 -12.75 -14.88 -4.50
CA PRO A 190 -12.81 -14.62 -5.92
C PRO A 190 -14.25 -14.33 -6.35
N LEU A 191 -14.45 -13.17 -6.99
CA LEU A 191 -15.69 -12.80 -7.66
C LEU A 191 -15.99 -13.84 -8.75
N THR A 192 -16.98 -14.71 -8.54
CA THR A 192 -17.73 -15.32 -9.63
C THR A 192 -18.72 -14.29 -10.15
N LEU A 193 -18.32 -13.53 -11.16
CA LEU A 193 -19.24 -12.77 -11.99
C LEU A 193 -19.80 -13.73 -13.05
N THR A 194 -21.07 -14.10 -12.92
CA THR A 194 -21.89 -14.57 -14.06
C THR A 194 -22.48 -13.39 -14.78
#